data_AF-A0A3D5NVF8-F1
#
_entry.id   AF-A0A3D5NVF8-F1
#
_cell.length_a   1.000
_cell.length_b   1.000
_cell.length_c   1.000
_cell.angle_alpha   90.00
_cell.angle_beta   90.00
_cell.angle_gamma   90.00
#
_symmetry.space_group_name_H-M   'P 1'
#
loop_
_entity.id
_entity.type
_entity.pdbx_description
1 polymer ?
#
loop_
_entity_poly.entity_id
_entity_poly.type
_entity_poly.pdbx_seq_one_letter_code
_entity_poly.pdbx_strand_id
1 'polypeptide(L)'
;FGDDGYGLYSSDKKLEVGNKNDRSIMNEINTLVHNVGIEYWYNDMFAIRGGYYYDFTGAIASPTFGFGLRFSNFGFDFGYTSAKKDTDPLANTMRYSLSYKF
;
A
#
# COMPACT_ATOMS: atom_id res chain seq x y z
N PHE A 1 13.15 -12.96 43.74
CA PHE A 1 13.30 -13.84 42.57
C PHE A 1 11.92 -14.04 41.98
N GLY A 2 11.60 -13.33 40.91
CA GLY A 2 10.33 -13.40 40.21
C GLY A 2 10.47 -12.50 39.00
N ASP A 3 10.87 -13.09 37.89
CA ASP A 3 11.14 -12.40 36.62
C ASP A 3 9.81 -12.08 35.92
N ASP A 4 9.70 -10.88 35.34
CA ASP A 4 8.46 -10.30 34.80
C ASP A 4 7.96 -10.98 33.50
N GLY A 5 8.56 -12.11 33.12
CA GLY A 5 8.32 -12.81 31.85
C GLY A 5 7.43 -14.05 31.92
N TYR A 6 6.82 -14.37 33.08
CA TYR A 6 6.02 -15.59 33.21
C TYR A 6 4.62 -15.41 32.57
N GLY A 7 4.40 -16.03 31.40
CA GLY A 7 3.09 -16.08 30.72
C GLY A 7 3.07 -15.69 29.25
N LEU A 8 4.18 -15.25 28.66
CA LEU A 8 4.23 -14.77 27.26
C LEU A 8 4.43 -15.86 26.20
N TYR A 9 4.60 -17.13 26.61
CA TYR A 9 4.92 -18.24 25.72
C TYR A 9 3.94 -19.40 25.89
N SER A 10 3.31 -19.82 24.80
CA SER A 10 2.62 -21.12 24.73
C SER A 10 3.63 -22.25 24.52
N SER A 11 3.21 -23.50 24.77
CA SER A 11 4.04 -24.73 24.80
C SER A 11 4.96 -24.95 23.58
N ASP A 12 4.76 -24.21 22.48
CA ASP A 12 5.56 -24.23 21.25
C ASP A 12 6.49 -23.00 21.05
N LYS A 13 6.85 -22.27 22.12
CA LYS A 13 7.78 -21.11 22.07
C LYS A 13 7.40 -20.01 21.07
N LYS A 14 6.12 -19.92 20.68
CA LYS A 14 5.59 -18.79 19.91
C LYS A 14 5.04 -17.75 20.87
N LEU A 15 5.49 -16.52 20.71
CA LEU A 15 4.98 -15.35 21.44
C LEU A 15 3.50 -15.17 21.11
N GLU A 16 2.65 -15.11 22.14
CA GLU A 16 1.24 -14.78 21.93
C GLU A 16 1.11 -13.28 21.62
N VAL A 17 0.99 -12.96 20.33
CA VAL A 17 0.68 -11.61 19.84
C VAL A 17 -0.78 -11.27 20.11
N GLY A 18 -1.12 -11.08 21.38
CA GLY A 18 -2.51 -10.93 21.81
C GLY A 18 -2.69 -10.24 23.14
N ASN A 19 -1.89 -9.20 23.46
CA ASN A 19 -2.12 -8.40 24.65
C ASN A 19 -2.67 -7.01 24.32
N LYS A 20 -3.88 -6.74 24.84
CA LYS A 20 -4.71 -5.54 24.60
C LYS A 20 -4.10 -4.25 25.16
N ASN A 21 -2.97 -4.32 25.89
CA ASN A 21 -2.36 -3.21 26.61
C ASN A 21 -0.96 -2.79 26.11
N ASP A 22 -0.41 -3.41 25.06
CA ASP A 22 0.93 -3.06 24.53
C ASP A 22 0.87 -2.39 23.15
N ARG A 23 -0.18 -1.59 22.94
CA ARG A 23 -0.38 -0.75 21.75
C ARG A 23 0.47 0.51 21.86
N SER A 24 1.79 0.37 21.80
CA SER A 24 2.64 1.51 21.51
C SER A 24 2.24 2.04 20.12
N ILE A 25 1.93 3.34 20.02
CA ILE A 25 1.56 4.01 18.77
C ILE A 25 2.62 3.74 17.69
N MET A 26 3.88 3.54 18.09
CA MET A 26 4.97 3.20 17.19
C MET A 26 4.81 1.81 16.54
N ASN A 27 4.33 0.80 17.26
CA ASN A 27 4.05 -0.53 16.68
C ASN A 27 2.84 -0.47 15.74
N GLU A 28 1.82 0.32 16.10
CA GLU A 28 0.66 0.52 15.23
C GLU A 28 1.05 1.23 13.93
N ILE A 29 1.87 2.30 13.99
CA ILE A 29 2.42 2.97 12.81
C ILE A 29 3.30 2.04 11.96
N ASN A 30 4.10 1.17 12.57
CA ASN A 30 4.91 0.20 11.82
C ASN A 30 4.08 -0.85 11.07
N THR A 31 2.85 -1.07 11.54
CA THR A 31 1.87 -1.96 10.88
C THR A 31 1.04 -1.20 9.84
N LEU A 32 1.07 0.13 9.83
CA LEU A 32 0.36 0.94 8.85
C LEU A 32 1.09 0.89 7.49
N VAL A 33 0.35 0.51 6.45
CA VAL A 33 0.80 0.61 5.06
C VAL A 33 0.85 2.08 4.68
N HIS A 34 2.05 2.58 4.39
CA HIS A 34 2.26 3.97 4.00
C HIS A 34 2.15 4.09 2.49
N ASN A 35 1.20 4.91 2.02
CA ASN A 35 1.01 5.20 0.62
C ASN A 35 1.28 6.68 0.40
N VAL A 36 2.25 7.00 -0.46
CA VAL A 36 2.56 8.38 -0.84
C VAL A 36 2.44 8.51 -2.35
N GLY A 37 1.93 9.64 -2.82
CA GLY A 37 1.79 9.87 -4.25
C GLY A 37 1.57 11.33 -4.59
N ILE A 38 1.89 11.66 -5.82
CA ILE A 38 1.70 12.96 -6.45
C ILE A 38 0.78 12.81 -7.65
N GLU A 39 -0.10 13.78 -7.82
CA GLU A 39 -1.00 13.87 -8.96
C GLU A 39 -0.87 15.28 -9.56
N TYR A 40 -0.75 15.33 -10.88
CA TYR A 40 -0.67 16.56 -11.64
C TYR A 40 -1.72 16.55 -12.74
N TRP A 41 -2.58 17.57 -12.75
CA TRP A 41 -3.58 17.79 -13.79
C TRP A 41 -3.15 18.91 -14.71
N TYR A 42 -3.27 18.66 -16.01
CA TYR A 42 -3.11 19.63 -17.07
C TYR A 42 -4.45 19.85 -17.77
N ASN A 43 -4.97 21.07 -17.62
CA ASN A 43 -6.22 21.54 -18.22
C ASN A 43 -7.44 20.63 -17.99
N ASP A 44 -7.50 19.89 -16.87
CA ASP A 44 -8.55 18.92 -16.51
C ASP A 44 -8.80 17.81 -17.56
N MET A 45 -7.96 17.74 -18.60
CA MET A 45 -8.04 16.81 -19.72
C MET A 45 -6.92 15.78 -19.66
N PHE A 46 -5.80 16.09 -19.03
CA PHE A 46 -4.68 15.16 -18.90
C PHE A 46 -4.21 15.11 -17.45
N ALA A 47 -4.07 13.91 -16.90
CA ALA A 47 -3.55 13.67 -15.57
C ALA A 47 -2.28 12.84 -15.66
N ILE A 48 -1.28 13.16 -14.85
CA ILE A 48 -0.15 12.27 -14.55
C ILE A 48 -0.18 11.97 -13.06
N ARG A 49 0.01 10.69 -12.73
CA ARG A 49 0.01 10.17 -11.37
C ARG A 49 1.28 9.38 -11.13
N GLY A 50 1.96 9.67 -10.04
CA GLY A 50 3.12 8.92 -9.58
C GLY A 50 2.92 8.59 -8.11
N GLY A 51 3.08 7.33 -7.73
CA GLY A 51 2.92 6.89 -6.37
C GLY A 51 4.00 5.91 -5.97
N TYR A 52 4.13 5.74 -4.66
CA TYR A 52 4.99 4.75 -4.05
C TYR A 52 4.27 4.25 -2.81
N TYR A 53 3.99 2.96 -2.77
CA TYR A 53 3.52 2.34 -1.53
C TYR A 53 4.66 1.57 -0.89
N TYR A 54 4.74 1.73 0.42
CA TYR A 54 5.73 1.10 1.26
C TYR A 54 5.03 0.45 2.45
N ASP A 55 5.16 -0.86 2.54
CA ASP A 55 4.73 -1.64 3.69
C ASP A 55 5.96 -2.05 4.50
N PHE A 56 6.08 -1.51 5.72
CA PHE A 56 7.15 -1.83 6.65
C PHE A 56 7.11 -3.29 7.13
N THR A 57 5.93 -3.88 7.23
CA THR A 57 5.74 -5.25 7.74
C THR A 57 5.98 -6.29 6.65
N GLY A 58 5.61 -5.98 5.40
CA GLY A 58 5.78 -6.87 4.25
C GLY A 58 7.10 -6.72 3.48
N ALA A 59 7.88 -5.64 3.73
CA ALA A 59 8.99 -5.21 2.87
C ALA A 59 8.57 -5.06 1.39
N ILE A 60 7.28 -4.82 1.16
CA ILE A 60 6.71 -4.64 -0.16
C ILE A 60 6.79 -3.15 -0.49
N ALA A 61 7.56 -2.86 -1.53
CA ALA A 61 7.84 -1.52 -1.99
C ALA A 61 7.63 -1.49 -3.50
N SER A 62 6.58 -0.81 -3.96
CA SER A 62 6.31 -0.77 -5.39
C SER A 62 5.93 0.63 -5.87
N PRO A 63 6.74 1.21 -6.77
CA PRO A 63 6.34 2.41 -7.47
C PRO A 63 5.13 2.15 -8.39
N THR A 64 4.23 3.11 -8.40
CA THR A 64 3.08 3.18 -9.30
C THR A 64 3.23 4.40 -10.20
N PHE A 65 2.89 4.24 -11.47
CA PHE A 65 2.86 5.31 -12.45
C PHE A 65 1.55 5.21 -13.22
N GLY A 66 0.91 6.33 -13.52
CA GLY A 66 -0.30 6.34 -14.30
C GLY A 66 -0.49 7.65 -15.04
N PHE A 67 -1.32 7.61 -16.06
CA PHE A 67 -1.81 8.81 -16.72
C PHE A 67 -3.29 8.67 -17.02
N GLY A 68 -4.00 9.79 -17.05
CA GLY A 68 -5.42 9.88 -17.38
C GLY A 68 -5.62 10.86 -18.52
N LEU A 69 -6.59 10.58 -19.37
CA LEU A 69 -7.05 11.43 -20.46
C LEU A 69 -8.57 11.57 -20.34
N ARG A 70 -9.05 12.80 -20.23
CA ARG A 70 -10.47 13.12 -20.20
C ARG A 70 -10.81 14.00 -21.39
N PHE A 71 -11.76 13.54 -22.20
CA PHE A 71 -12.30 14.24 -23.35
C PHE A 71 -13.81 14.31 -23.23
N SER A 72 -14.33 15.48 -22.81
CA SER A 72 -15.76 15.73 -22.68
C SER A 72 -16.46 14.63 -21.84
N ASN A 73 -17.18 13.73 -22.49
CA ASN A 73 -17.93 12.64 -21.87
C ASN A 73 -17.13 11.34 -21.73
N PHE A 74 -15.93 11.25 -22.29
CA PHE A 74 -15.07 10.06 -22.21
C PHE A 74 -13.89 10.30 -21.26
N GLY A 75 -13.62 9.34 -20.40
CA GLY A 75 -12.43 9.32 -19.55
C GLY A 75 -11.67 8.01 -19.74
N PHE A 76 -10.39 8.10 -20.08
CA PHE A 76 -9.48 6.98 -20.19
C PHE A 76 -8.41 7.09 -19.12
N ASP A 77 -8.21 6.04 -18.34
CA ASP A 77 -7.18 6.02 -17.30
C ASP A 77 -6.28 4.80 -17.48
N PHE A 78 -4.98 5.03 -17.40
CA PHE A 78 -3.94 4.03 -17.46
C PHE A 78 -3.11 4.05 -16.17
N GLY A 79 -2.86 2.87 -15.62
CA GLY A 79 -2.00 2.69 -14.44
C GLY A 79 -1.09 1.49 -14.59
N TYR A 80 0.18 1.67 -14.27
CA TYR A 80 1.21 0.66 -14.20
C TYR A 80 1.77 0.60 -12.78
N THR A 81 1.82 -0.61 -12.21
CA THR A 81 2.47 -0.85 -10.92
C THR A 81 3.69 -1.72 -11.14
N SER A 82 4.87 -1.15 -10.92
CA SER A 82 6.12 -1.89 -10.99
C SER A 82 6.45 -2.38 -9.59
N ALA A 83 6.12 -3.65 -9.29
CA ALA A 83 6.52 -4.31 -8.05
C ALA A 83 7.57 -5.39 -8.33
N LYS A 84 8.38 -5.73 -7.32
CA LYS A 84 9.27 -6.90 -7.38
C LYS A 84 8.43 -8.19 -7.34
N LYS A 85 8.55 -9.02 -8.37
CA LYS A 85 7.79 -10.27 -8.55
C LYS A 85 7.91 -11.28 -7.40
N ASP A 86 9.00 -11.23 -6.63
CA ASP A 86 9.26 -12.18 -5.54
C ASP A 86 8.49 -11.86 -4.24
N THR A 87 7.94 -10.65 -4.10
CA THR A 87 7.29 -10.20 -2.84
C THR A 87 5.84 -9.75 -3.05
N ASP A 88 5.43 -9.43 -4.28
CA ASP A 88 4.08 -8.91 -4.56
C ASP A 88 3.42 -9.60 -5.76
N PRO A 89 2.26 -10.26 -5.58
CA PRO A 89 1.52 -10.90 -6.67
C PRO A 89 0.91 -9.91 -7.69
N LEU A 90 0.83 -8.61 -7.38
CA LEU A 90 0.41 -7.55 -8.31
C LEU A 90 1.59 -6.93 -9.08
N ALA A 91 2.78 -7.50 -8.96
CA ALA A 91 3.96 -7.08 -9.71
C ALA A 91 3.73 -7.04 -11.23
N ASN A 92 3.97 -5.86 -11.82
CA ASN A 92 3.85 -5.58 -13.25
C ASN A 92 2.41 -5.65 -13.76
N THR A 93 1.45 -5.23 -12.95
CA THR A 93 0.06 -5.12 -13.41
C THR A 93 -0.15 -3.84 -14.21
N MET A 94 -0.66 -3.99 -15.43
CA MET A 94 -1.16 -2.90 -16.27
C MET A 94 -2.68 -2.82 -16.09
N ARG A 95 -3.19 -1.66 -15.71
CA ARG A 95 -4.62 -1.38 -15.54
C ARG A 95 -5.06 -0.36 -16.58
N TYR A 96 -6.15 -0.69 -17.27
CA TYR A 96 -6.80 0.18 -18.24
C TYR A 96 -8.24 0.38 -17.77
N SER A 97 -8.69 1.62 -17.75
CA SER A 97 -10.07 1.97 -17.43
C SER A 97 -10.62 2.91 -18.51
N LEU A 98 -11.88 2.67 -18.88
CA LEU A 98 -12.64 3.54 -19.76
C LEU A 98 -13.96 3.88 -19.06
N SER A 99 -14.25 5.16 -18.98
CA SER A 99 -15.44 5.73 -18.38
C SER A 99 -16.18 6.59 -19.40
N TYR A 100 -17.50 6.55 -19.34
CA TYR A 100 -18.38 7.39 -20.13
C TYR A 100 -19.39 8.08 -19.21
N LYS A 101 -19.53 9.39 -19.35
CA LYS A 101 -20.45 10.23 -18.58
C LYS A 101 -21.59 10.68 -19.49
N PHE A 102 -22.82 10.31 -19.12
CA PHE A 102 -24.07 10.69 -19.78
C PHE A 102 -24.65 11.97 -19.19
#